data_AF-A0A1B9N8L9-F1
#
_entry.id   AF-A0A1B9N8L9-F1
#
_cell.length_a   1.000
_cell.length_b   1.000
_cell.length_c   1.000
_cell.angle_alpha   90.00
_cell.angle_beta   90.00
_cell.angle_gamma   90.00
#
_symmetry.space_group_name_H-M   'P 1'
#
loop_
_entity.id
_entity.type
_entity.pdbx_description
1 polymer ?
#
loop_
_entity_poly.entity_id
_entity_poly.type
_entity_poly.pdbx_seq_one_letter_code
_entity_poly.pdbx_strand_id
1 'polypeptide(L)'
;MPVAFTKDQYVYVWINDKGKFIAVETASFKKAEDVLALIRKELGALALKPLSVENNISFTLKEWVCNDTTPPNFFILNDAMLADPLDGNGKIKLIDENLTAEEVKSYLNGGREIKSLSFSYKQQTVFTVNTELVFSKISYSSEMLDENSDISLDDKAKRIEADFFLVANELANLINDFTKAVQ
;
A
#
# COMPACT_ATOMS: atom_id res chain seq x y z
N MET A 1 22.48 21.27 32.00
CA MET A 1 21.47 21.23 30.92
C MET A 1 21.41 19.80 30.41
N PRO A 2 20.24 19.17 30.24
CA PRO A 2 20.15 17.82 29.71
C PRO A 2 20.56 17.82 28.24
N VAL A 3 21.36 16.83 27.82
CA VAL A 3 21.81 16.67 26.44
C VAL A 3 20.67 16.02 25.65
N ALA A 4 20.02 16.77 24.76
CA ALA A 4 19.03 16.20 23.85
C ALA A 4 19.76 15.42 22.75
N PHE A 5 19.39 14.16 22.55
CA PHE A 5 19.91 13.34 21.45
C PHE A 5 19.13 13.63 20.17
N THR A 6 19.85 13.83 19.06
CA THR A 6 19.25 13.96 17.73
C THR A 6 18.82 12.58 17.23
N LYS A 7 17.60 12.50 16.69
CA LYS A 7 17.11 11.33 15.96
C LYS A 7 16.86 11.73 14.52
N ASP A 8 17.70 11.22 13.62
CA ASP A 8 17.50 11.42 12.19
C ASP A 8 16.42 10.49 11.67
N GLN A 9 15.57 11.01 10.79
CA GLN A 9 14.52 10.25 10.12
C GLN A 9 14.49 10.61 8.65
N TYR A 10 14.62 9.59 7.80
CA TYR A 10 14.53 9.73 6.36
C TYR A 10 13.11 9.39 5.89
N VAL A 11 12.65 10.07 4.85
CA VAL A 11 11.42 9.74 4.11
C VAL A 11 11.77 9.82 2.64
N TYR A 12 11.59 8.70 1.93
CA TYR A 12 11.80 8.68 0.50
C TYR A 12 10.54 9.15 -0.22
N VAL A 13 10.75 9.89 -1.30
CA VAL A 13 9.69 10.41 -2.16
C VAL A 13 10.01 10.00 -3.59
N TRP A 14 9.05 9.36 -4.24
CA TRP A 14 9.14 9.00 -5.64
C TRP A 14 8.18 9.87 -6.45
N ILE A 15 8.73 10.67 -7.35
CA ILE A 15 7.97 11.50 -8.29
C ILE A 15 7.88 10.74 -9.61
N ASN A 16 6.69 10.26 -9.95
CA ASN A 16 6.42 9.57 -11.21
C ASN A 16 5.70 10.50 -12.18
N ASP A 17 6.47 11.25 -12.98
CA ASP A 17 5.89 12.19 -13.95
C ASP A 17 5.07 11.49 -15.05
N LYS A 18 5.48 10.29 -15.48
CA LYS A 18 4.73 9.52 -16.49
C LYS A 18 3.40 9.03 -15.94
N GLY A 19 3.38 8.53 -14.71
CA GLY A 19 2.18 8.09 -13.99
C GLY A 19 1.36 9.22 -13.38
N LYS A 20 1.87 10.46 -13.40
CA LYS A 20 1.25 11.67 -12.82
C LYS A 20 0.87 11.54 -11.35
N PHE A 21 1.73 10.88 -10.56
CA PHE A 21 1.58 10.81 -9.11
C PHE A 21 2.91 11.01 -8.38
N ILE A 22 2.81 11.32 -7.09
CA ILE A 22 3.94 11.33 -6.16
C ILE A 22 3.60 10.32 -5.06
N ALA A 23 4.53 9.41 -4.78
CA ALA A 23 4.45 8.49 -3.66
C ALA A 23 5.41 8.94 -2.56
N VAL A 24 4.92 8.94 -1.31
CA VAL A 24 5.72 9.22 -0.12
C VAL A 24 5.80 7.94 0.69
N GLU A 25 7.01 7.48 1.03
CA GLU A 25 7.23 6.24 1.77
C GLU A 25 6.85 6.41 3.25
N THR A 26 5.55 6.44 3.53
CA THR A 26 5.01 6.49 4.88
C THR A 26 3.57 6.02 4.93
N ALA A 27 3.22 5.32 6.01
CA ALA A 27 1.84 4.99 6.33
C ALA A 27 1.11 6.13 7.06
N SER A 28 1.79 7.24 7.38
CA SER A 28 1.20 8.38 8.10
C SER A 28 0.81 9.49 7.14
N PHE A 29 -0.49 9.73 7.00
CA PHE A 29 -1.02 10.82 6.19
C PHE A 29 -0.41 12.18 6.57
N LYS A 30 -0.35 12.48 7.88
CA LYS A 30 0.25 13.72 8.38
C LYS A 30 1.71 13.88 7.94
N LYS A 31 2.51 12.80 8.06
CA LYS A 31 3.92 12.84 7.67
C LYS A 31 4.08 13.01 6.15
N ALA A 32 3.20 12.42 5.36
CA ALA A 32 3.18 12.62 3.91
C ALA A 32 2.88 14.08 3.56
N GLU A 33 1.87 14.69 4.19
CA GLU A 33 1.53 16.10 4.00
C GLU A 33 2.65 17.04 4.43
N ASP A 34 3.33 16.77 5.56
CA ASP A 34 4.47 17.57 6.03
C ASP A 34 5.61 17.55 4.99
N VAL A 35 5.91 16.39 4.41
CA VAL A 35 6.94 16.25 3.35
C VAL A 35 6.49 16.96 2.06
N LEU A 36 5.25 16.78 1.62
CA LEU A 36 4.71 17.44 0.43
C LEU A 36 4.64 18.97 0.60
N ALA A 37 4.40 19.46 1.81
CA ALA A 37 4.42 20.89 2.12
C ALA A 37 5.83 21.49 1.96
N LEU A 38 6.88 20.76 2.39
CA LEU A 38 8.27 21.17 2.16
C LEU A 38 8.58 21.24 0.66
N ILE A 39 8.20 20.22 -0.11
CA ILE A 39 8.41 20.22 -1.56
C ILE A 39 7.66 21.39 -2.23
N ARG A 40 6.40 21.63 -1.84
CA ARG A 40 5.58 22.73 -2.36
C ARG A 40 6.19 24.10 -2.09
N LYS A 41 6.82 24.28 -0.92
CA LYS A 41 7.51 25.53 -0.58
C LYS A 41 8.69 25.79 -1.51
N GLU A 42 9.47 24.77 -1.83
CA GLU A 42 10.66 24.91 -2.69
C GLU A 42 10.29 25.07 -4.18
N LEU A 43 9.22 24.41 -4.64
CA LEU A 43 8.78 24.49 -6.04
C LEU A 43 7.83 25.66 -6.34
N GLY A 44 7.33 26.36 -5.31
CA GLY A 44 6.38 27.47 -5.42
C GLY A 44 4.92 27.05 -5.70
N ALA A 45 4.70 26.12 -6.63
CA ALA A 45 3.38 25.58 -6.92
C ALA A 45 3.43 24.05 -7.13
N LEU A 46 2.62 23.32 -6.35
CA LEU A 46 2.46 21.87 -6.46
C LEU A 46 1.01 21.51 -6.10
N ALA A 47 0.18 21.41 -7.14
CA ALA A 47 -1.22 21.03 -7.03
C ALA A 47 -1.34 19.50 -7.02
N LEU A 48 -1.59 18.94 -5.84
CA LEU A 48 -1.77 17.50 -5.63
C LEU A 48 -3.09 17.27 -4.89
N LYS A 49 -3.68 16.11 -5.15
CA LYS A 49 -4.80 15.58 -4.38
C LYS A 49 -4.42 14.16 -3.94
N PRO A 50 -4.83 13.73 -2.74
CA PRO A 50 -4.72 12.33 -2.36
C PRO A 50 -5.37 11.42 -3.40
N LEU A 51 -4.83 10.21 -3.56
CA LEU A 51 -5.44 9.20 -4.40
C LEU A 51 -6.80 8.81 -3.80
N SER A 52 -7.86 8.89 -4.60
CA SER A 52 -9.22 8.58 -4.19
C SER A 52 -10.02 8.00 -5.34
N VAL A 53 -11.01 7.17 -5.02
CA VAL A 53 -12.00 6.63 -5.95
C VAL A 53 -13.41 7.01 -5.48
N GLU A 54 -14.39 6.97 -6.38
CA GLU A 54 -15.78 7.32 -6.06
C GLU A 54 -16.49 6.20 -5.27
N ASN A 55 -16.10 4.95 -5.51
CA ASN A 55 -16.69 3.78 -4.89
C ASN A 55 -16.26 3.58 -3.42
N ASN A 56 -17.12 2.93 -2.65
CA ASN A 56 -16.81 2.54 -1.28
C ASN A 56 -15.86 1.34 -1.29
N ILE A 57 -14.57 1.61 -1.08
CA ILE A 57 -13.52 0.57 -1.05
C ILE A 57 -13.83 -0.52 -0.02
N SER A 58 -14.34 -0.17 1.16
CA SER A 58 -14.68 -1.18 2.18
C SER A 58 -15.74 -2.17 1.68
N PHE A 59 -16.71 -1.69 0.90
CA PHE A 59 -17.74 -2.53 0.31
C PHE A 59 -17.14 -3.45 -0.77
N THR A 60 -16.34 -2.89 -1.68
CA THR A 60 -15.65 -3.66 -2.73
C THR A 60 -14.77 -4.77 -2.15
N LEU A 61 -13.96 -4.46 -1.14
CA LEU A 61 -13.11 -5.45 -0.47
C LEU A 61 -13.95 -6.55 0.21
N LYS A 62 -15.08 -6.17 0.83
CA LYS A 62 -16.00 -7.14 1.45
C LYS A 62 -16.58 -8.09 0.40
N GLU A 63 -17.04 -7.58 -0.73
CA GLU A 63 -17.55 -8.41 -1.82
C GLU A 63 -16.51 -9.40 -2.33
N TRP A 64 -15.25 -8.96 -2.48
CA TRP A 64 -14.17 -9.85 -2.90
C TRP A 64 -13.92 -10.99 -1.89
N VAL A 65 -13.95 -10.69 -0.60
CA VAL A 65 -13.78 -11.71 0.46
C VAL A 65 -14.98 -12.65 0.54
N CYS A 66 -16.21 -12.11 0.50
CA CYS A 66 -17.43 -12.91 0.65
C CYS A 66 -17.68 -13.84 -0.53
N ASN A 67 -17.40 -13.37 -1.75
CA ASN A 67 -17.65 -14.11 -2.98
C ASN A 67 -16.43 -14.89 -3.49
N ASP A 68 -15.25 -14.69 -2.89
CA ASP A 68 -13.97 -15.22 -3.38
C ASP A 68 -13.70 -14.82 -4.85
N THR A 69 -14.03 -13.56 -5.18
CA THR A 69 -13.91 -13.02 -6.54
C THR A 69 -13.02 -11.78 -6.55
N THR A 70 -11.73 -11.96 -6.80
CA THR A 70 -10.80 -10.85 -7.03
C THR A 70 -10.64 -10.54 -8.52
N PRO A 71 -10.24 -9.30 -8.87
CA PRO A 71 -9.79 -8.98 -10.22
C PRO A 71 -8.55 -9.81 -10.60
N PRO A 72 -8.26 -9.94 -11.92
CA PRO A 72 -7.07 -10.65 -12.38
C PRO A 72 -5.79 -10.16 -11.69
N ASN A 73 -4.88 -11.09 -11.42
CA ASN A 73 -3.59 -10.87 -10.77
C ASN A 73 -3.63 -10.50 -9.29
N PHE A 74 -4.80 -10.31 -8.67
CA PHE A 74 -4.92 -10.09 -7.23
C PHE A 74 -5.37 -11.35 -6.52
N PHE A 75 -4.70 -11.71 -5.43
CA PHE A 75 -5.04 -12.85 -4.58
C PHE A 75 -5.15 -12.37 -3.14
N ILE A 76 -6.28 -12.63 -2.49
CA ILE A 76 -6.47 -12.30 -1.07
C ILE A 76 -5.53 -13.16 -0.23
N LEU A 77 -4.88 -12.54 0.75
CA LEU A 77 -4.05 -13.20 1.75
C LEU A 77 -4.76 -13.27 3.10
N ASN A 78 -4.05 -13.68 4.14
CA ASN A 78 -4.62 -14.08 5.42
C ASN A 78 -4.72 -12.96 6.48
N ASP A 79 -4.41 -11.73 6.09
CA ASP A 79 -4.32 -10.57 6.99
C ASP A 79 -5.43 -9.56 6.66
N ALA A 80 -6.25 -9.23 7.65
CA ALA A 80 -7.28 -8.21 7.51
C ALA A 80 -7.55 -7.45 8.81
N MET A 81 -8.14 -6.26 8.68
CA MET A 81 -8.64 -5.50 9.81
C MET A 81 -10.10 -5.17 9.59
N LEU A 82 -10.94 -5.61 10.52
CA LEU A 82 -12.37 -5.33 10.53
C LEU A 82 -12.68 -4.31 11.62
N ALA A 83 -13.62 -3.41 11.37
CA ALA A 83 -14.12 -2.48 12.37
C ALA A 83 -15.63 -2.35 12.28
N ASP A 84 -16.25 -1.98 13.40
CA ASP A 84 -17.62 -1.52 13.37
C ASP A 84 -17.70 -0.19 12.58
N PRO A 85 -18.79 0.07 11.83
CA PRO A 85 -18.97 1.35 11.14
C PRO A 85 -19.04 2.55 12.10
N LEU A 86 -19.52 2.33 13.33
CA LEU A 86 -19.54 3.34 14.38
C LEU A 86 -18.22 3.31 15.16
N ASP A 87 -17.52 4.45 15.15
CA ASP A 87 -16.28 4.61 15.88
C ASP A 87 -16.45 4.26 17.37
N GLY A 88 -15.54 3.43 17.89
CA GLY A 88 -15.52 3.01 19.30
C GLY A 88 -16.08 1.61 19.58
N ASN A 89 -16.78 0.98 18.64
CA ASN A 89 -17.39 -0.36 18.81
C ASN A 89 -16.42 -1.54 18.51
N GLY A 90 -15.12 -1.28 18.68
CA GLY A 90 -14.08 -2.30 18.62
C GLY A 90 -13.60 -2.63 17.20
N LYS A 91 -12.36 -3.13 17.15
CA LYS A 91 -11.64 -3.53 15.94
C LYS A 91 -11.21 -4.98 16.09
N ILE A 92 -11.32 -5.76 15.02
CA ILE A 92 -10.84 -7.14 14.94
C ILE A 92 -9.66 -7.14 13.98
N LYS A 93 -8.51 -7.64 14.43
CA LYS A 93 -7.34 -7.85 13.58
C LYS A 93 -7.18 -9.34 13.37
N LEU A 94 -7.28 -9.76 12.11
CA LEU A 94 -7.06 -11.12 11.65
C LEU A 94 -5.63 -11.19 11.11
N ILE A 95 -4.85 -12.17 11.57
CA ILE A 95 -3.45 -12.35 11.19
C ILE A 95 -3.27 -13.84 10.90
N ASP A 96 -2.79 -14.14 9.71
CA ASP A 96 -2.64 -15.53 9.24
C ASP A 96 -3.92 -16.38 9.39
N GLU A 97 -5.08 -15.78 9.15
CA GLU A 97 -6.40 -16.44 9.19
C GLU A 97 -6.99 -16.65 7.79
N ASN A 98 -7.78 -17.72 7.64
CA ASN A 98 -8.54 -17.94 6.41
C ASN A 98 -9.70 -16.94 6.30
N LEU A 99 -9.56 -15.93 5.45
CA LEU A 99 -10.55 -14.86 5.32
C LEU A 99 -11.85 -15.28 4.61
N THR A 100 -11.85 -16.41 3.91
CA THR A 100 -13.07 -16.95 3.25
C THR A 100 -13.86 -17.89 4.16
N ALA A 101 -13.38 -18.13 5.39
CA ALA A 101 -14.05 -18.96 6.38
C ALA A 101 -15.39 -18.34 6.84
N GLU A 102 -16.33 -19.20 7.23
CA GLU A 102 -17.69 -18.79 7.63
C GLU A 102 -17.68 -17.86 8.86
N GLU A 103 -16.70 -18.00 9.76
CA GLU A 103 -16.51 -17.13 10.91
C GLU A 103 -16.21 -15.68 10.49
N VAL A 104 -15.33 -15.50 9.50
CA VAL A 104 -14.97 -14.17 8.97
C VAL A 104 -16.17 -13.58 8.23
N LYS A 105 -16.86 -14.38 7.41
CA LYS A 105 -18.10 -13.96 6.75
C LYS A 105 -19.18 -13.57 7.76
N SER A 106 -19.29 -14.26 8.89
CA SER A 106 -20.24 -13.93 9.95
C SER A 106 -19.99 -12.53 10.52
N TYR A 107 -18.73 -12.15 10.77
CA TYR A 107 -18.40 -10.78 11.19
C TYR A 107 -18.80 -9.72 10.15
N LEU A 108 -18.52 -9.99 8.87
CA LEU A 108 -18.85 -9.09 7.76
C LEU A 108 -20.36 -8.96 7.55
N ASN A 109 -21.10 -10.07 7.66
CA ASN A 109 -22.56 -10.11 7.57
C ASN A 109 -23.23 -9.46 8.80
N GLY A 110 -22.56 -9.50 9.96
CA GLY A 110 -22.94 -8.79 11.18
C GLY A 110 -22.73 -7.28 11.14
N GLY A 111 -22.32 -6.72 10.00
CA GLY A 111 -22.23 -5.28 9.78
C GLY A 111 -20.83 -4.68 9.96
N ARG A 112 -19.80 -5.48 10.28
CA ARG A 112 -18.42 -4.99 10.31
C ARG A 112 -17.90 -4.73 8.89
N GLU A 113 -17.07 -3.69 8.79
CA GLU A 113 -16.44 -3.21 7.57
C GLU A 113 -14.97 -3.61 7.52
N ILE A 114 -14.47 -3.92 6.32
CA ILE A 114 -13.05 -4.13 6.07
C ILE A 114 -12.35 -2.78 6.02
N LYS A 115 -11.44 -2.53 6.97
CA LYS A 115 -10.62 -1.31 7.02
C LYS A 115 -9.27 -1.47 6.33
N SER A 116 -8.73 -2.70 6.31
CA SER A 116 -7.57 -3.06 5.49
C SER A 116 -7.55 -4.54 5.14
N LEU A 117 -6.97 -4.88 4.00
CA LEU A 117 -6.87 -6.25 3.50
C LEU A 117 -5.51 -6.47 2.83
N SER A 118 -4.92 -7.65 3.05
CA SER A 118 -3.67 -8.05 2.42
C SER A 118 -3.89 -8.83 1.13
N PHE A 119 -3.02 -8.58 0.16
CA PHE A 119 -3.07 -9.17 -1.16
C PHE A 119 -1.68 -9.60 -1.63
N SER A 120 -1.66 -10.58 -2.52
CA SER A 120 -0.55 -10.84 -3.43
C SER A 120 -0.95 -10.36 -4.83
N TYR A 121 -0.07 -9.58 -5.46
CA TYR A 121 -0.19 -9.10 -6.83
C TYR A 121 0.80 -9.87 -7.72
N LYS A 122 0.28 -10.51 -8.77
CA LYS A 122 1.03 -11.35 -9.73
C LYS A 122 1.89 -12.44 -9.08
N GLN A 123 1.62 -12.80 -7.82
CA GLN A 123 2.48 -13.69 -7.02
C GLN A 123 3.91 -13.17 -6.80
N GLN A 124 4.15 -11.88 -7.06
CA GLN A 124 5.46 -11.24 -6.91
C GLN A 124 5.48 -10.19 -5.81
N THR A 125 4.38 -9.44 -5.62
CA THR A 125 4.32 -8.35 -4.66
C THR A 125 3.24 -8.61 -3.63
N VAL A 126 3.61 -8.72 -2.36
CA VAL A 126 2.69 -8.77 -1.24
C VAL A 126 2.53 -7.37 -0.65
N PHE A 127 1.30 -6.98 -0.34
CA PHE A 127 1.01 -5.68 0.27
C PHE A 127 -0.29 -5.73 1.09
N THR A 128 -0.45 -4.77 1.99
CA THR A 128 -1.72 -4.46 2.67
C THR A 128 -2.21 -3.10 2.22
N VAL A 129 -3.48 -3.00 1.86
CA VAL A 129 -4.12 -1.73 1.48
C VAL A 129 -5.25 -1.41 2.44
N ASN A 130 -5.38 -0.14 2.80
CA ASN A 130 -6.51 0.34 3.60
C ASN A 130 -7.58 1.03 2.73
N THR A 131 -8.70 1.38 3.35
CA THR A 131 -9.82 2.07 2.68
C THR A 131 -9.51 3.51 2.22
N GLU A 132 -8.33 4.04 2.55
CA GLU A 132 -7.83 5.35 2.11
C GLU A 132 -6.77 5.22 1.01
N LEU A 133 -6.62 4.02 0.41
CA LEU A 133 -5.61 3.70 -0.61
C LEU A 133 -4.16 3.92 -0.15
N VAL A 134 -3.90 3.74 1.15
CA VAL A 134 -2.55 3.65 1.69
C VAL A 134 -2.07 2.21 1.54
N PHE A 135 -1.02 2.03 0.74
CA PHE A 135 -0.33 0.76 0.55
C PHE A 135 0.77 0.62 1.62
N SER A 136 0.82 -0.52 2.29
CA SER A 136 1.70 -0.78 3.43
C SER A 136 2.17 -2.23 3.43
N LYS A 137 3.16 -2.55 4.28
CA LYS A 137 3.77 -3.89 4.37
C LYS A 137 4.13 -4.48 2.99
N ILE A 138 4.71 -3.65 2.12
CA ILE A 138 5.06 -4.07 0.77
C ILE A 138 6.31 -4.96 0.85
N SER A 139 6.26 -6.12 0.22
CA SER A 139 7.40 -7.02 0.06
C SER A 139 7.37 -7.67 -1.32
N TYR A 140 8.55 -7.96 -1.86
CA TYR A 140 8.73 -8.55 -3.18
C TYR A 140 9.20 -9.99 -3.07
N SER A 141 8.94 -10.81 -4.09
CA SER A 141 9.43 -12.17 -4.15
C SER A 141 10.94 -12.20 -4.38
N SER A 142 11.57 -13.31 -3.99
CA SER A 142 12.99 -13.54 -4.21
C SER A 142 13.37 -13.43 -5.68
N GLU A 143 12.54 -14.00 -6.55
CA GLU A 143 12.77 -14.04 -8.01
C GLU A 143 12.85 -12.62 -8.58
N MET A 144 11.99 -11.72 -8.11
CA MET A 144 12.00 -10.33 -8.56
C MET A 144 13.25 -9.58 -8.05
N LEU A 145 13.63 -9.80 -6.79
CA LEU A 145 14.82 -9.15 -6.22
C LEU A 145 16.13 -9.66 -6.84
N ASP A 146 16.12 -10.88 -7.34
CA ASP A 146 17.26 -11.52 -8.00
C ASP A 146 17.39 -11.15 -9.49
N GLU A 147 16.44 -10.46 -10.12
CA GLU A 147 16.50 -10.13 -11.57
C GLU A 147 17.77 -9.38 -11.97
N ASN A 148 18.28 -8.52 -11.10
CA ASN A 148 19.50 -7.75 -11.36
C ASN A 148 20.75 -8.38 -10.74
N SER A 149 20.70 -9.62 -10.22
CA SER A 149 21.78 -10.28 -9.47
C SER A 149 23.14 -10.25 -10.18
N ASP A 150 23.12 -10.26 -11.51
CA ASP A 150 24.30 -10.31 -12.36
C ASP A 150 25.07 -8.97 -12.43
N ILE A 151 24.47 -7.85 -11.98
CA ILE A 151 25.17 -6.57 -11.87
C ILE A 151 26.17 -6.67 -10.71
N SER A 152 27.44 -6.44 -11.01
CA SER A 152 28.53 -6.46 -10.04
C SER A 152 28.24 -5.57 -8.83
N LEU A 153 28.54 -6.09 -7.63
CA LEU A 153 28.46 -5.35 -6.37
C LEU A 153 29.43 -4.16 -6.30
N ASP A 154 30.46 -4.13 -7.16
CA ASP A 154 31.39 -3.00 -7.28
C ASP A 154 30.75 -1.81 -8.00
N ASP A 155 29.71 -2.05 -8.81
CA ASP A 155 28.92 -1.05 -9.54
C ASP A 155 27.65 -0.65 -8.75
N LYS A 156 27.79 -0.33 -7.46
CA LYS A 156 26.67 -0.04 -6.54
C LYS A 156 25.64 0.96 -7.09
N ALA A 157 26.12 2.03 -7.74
CA ALA A 157 25.24 3.05 -8.32
C ALA A 157 24.34 2.46 -9.41
N LYS A 158 24.90 1.64 -10.32
CA LYS A 158 24.12 0.98 -11.37
C LYS A 158 23.14 -0.04 -10.80
N ARG A 159 23.55 -0.77 -9.75
CA ARG A 159 22.66 -1.74 -9.10
C ARG A 159 21.45 -1.05 -8.46
N ILE A 160 21.69 0.02 -7.70
CA ILE A 160 20.60 0.80 -7.08
C ILE A 160 19.67 1.38 -8.15
N GLU A 161 20.22 1.91 -9.24
CA GLU A 161 19.42 2.45 -10.35
C GLU A 161 18.54 1.36 -10.98
N ALA A 162 19.12 0.19 -11.30
CA ALA A 162 18.39 -0.93 -11.89
C ALA A 162 17.29 -1.46 -10.96
N ASP A 163 17.60 -1.66 -9.67
CA ASP A 163 16.65 -2.14 -8.67
C ASP A 163 15.52 -1.14 -8.46
N PHE A 164 15.85 0.16 -8.42
CA PHE A 164 14.84 1.22 -8.33
C PHE A 164 13.90 1.20 -9.52
N PHE A 165 14.41 1.09 -10.75
CA PHE A 165 13.55 1.03 -11.94
C PHE A 165 12.62 -0.19 -11.94
N LEU A 166 13.14 -1.36 -11.54
CA LEU A 166 12.36 -2.59 -11.44
C LEU A 166 11.21 -2.43 -10.44
N VAL A 167 11.53 -2.03 -9.21
CA VAL A 167 10.55 -1.85 -8.14
C VAL A 167 9.57 -0.72 -8.45
N ALA A 168 10.04 0.41 -8.98
CA ALA A 168 9.19 1.54 -9.36
C ALA A 168 8.20 1.14 -10.46
N ASN A 169 8.63 0.38 -11.45
CA ASN A 169 7.73 -0.08 -12.52
C ASN A 169 6.65 -1.02 -11.98
N GLU A 170 7.01 -1.98 -11.13
CA GLU A 170 6.05 -2.90 -10.52
C GLU A 170 5.05 -2.17 -9.61
N LEU A 171 5.52 -1.23 -8.78
CA LEU A 171 4.66 -0.40 -7.94
C LEU A 171 3.72 0.49 -8.76
N ALA A 172 4.18 1.08 -9.88
CA ALA A 172 3.32 1.87 -10.76
C ALA A 172 2.17 1.01 -11.32
N ASN A 173 2.49 -0.21 -11.76
CA ASN A 173 1.49 -1.15 -12.29
C ASN A 173 0.51 -1.59 -11.20
N LEU A 174 1.02 -1.97 -10.02
CA LEU A 174 0.21 -2.32 -8.85
C LEU A 174 -0.78 -1.21 -8.49
N ILE A 175 -0.30 0.03 -8.31
CA ILE A 175 -1.15 1.16 -7.89
C ILE A 175 -2.21 1.43 -8.96
N ASN A 176 -1.82 1.46 -10.23
CA ASN A 176 -2.74 1.69 -11.34
C ASN A 176 -3.82 0.61 -11.44
N ASP A 177 -3.43 -0.67 -11.40
CA ASP A 177 -4.34 -1.79 -11.57
C ASP A 177 -5.27 -1.92 -10.36
N PHE A 178 -4.74 -1.74 -9.15
CA PHE A 178 -5.56 -1.78 -7.94
C PHE A 178 -6.57 -0.63 -7.93
N THR A 179 -6.15 0.59 -8.27
CA THR A 179 -7.06 1.75 -8.33
C THR A 179 -8.18 1.52 -9.34
N LYS A 180 -7.87 0.99 -10.52
CA LYS A 180 -8.89 0.63 -11.53
C LYS A 180 -9.83 -0.47 -11.06
N ALA A 181 -9.33 -1.42 -10.28
CA ALA A 181 -10.13 -2.52 -9.77
C ALA A 181 -11.15 -2.10 -8.70
N VAL A 182 -10.81 -1.09 -7.89
CA VAL A 182 -11.70 -0.56 -6.85
C VAL A 182 -12.49 0.68 -7.28
N GLN A 183 -12.32 1.13 -8.53
CA GLN A 183 -13.03 2.26 -9.12
C GLN A 183 -14.51 1.98 -9.35
#